data_AF-A0A553RAZ6-F1
#
_entry.id   AF-A0A553RAZ6-F1
#
_cell.length_a   1.000
_cell.length_b   1.000
_cell.length_c   1.000
_cell.angle_alpha   90.00
_cell.angle_beta   90.00
_cell.angle_gamma   90.00
#
_symmetry.space_group_name_H-M   'P 1'
#
loop_
_entity.id
_entity.type
_entity.pdbx_description
1 polymer ?
#
loop_
_entity_poly.entity_id
_entity_poly.type
_entity_poly.pdbx_seq_one_letter_code
_entity_poly.pdbx_strand_id
1 'polypeptide(L)'
;MSYLIHSSPSTDIENNTMPTIRLPPTPASNSSLEPTGCPPTQSWCMYTPVIHLAQYITTDILIGVGYPTCNVMSYTLYSKILGPKPQGVYMGWLTASGSGARTLGPVFVSHFYTHLGPRWAFSVVCGIVLGAIILLSAMYKRLITFSVHQGRMGE
;
A
#
# COMPACT_ATOMS: atom_id res chain seq x y z
N MET A 1 21.08 33.51 -3.96
CA MET A 1 19.69 33.85 -4.36
C MET A 1 18.75 33.24 -3.32
N SER A 2 18.78 33.55 -2.02
CA SER A 2 18.83 34.85 -1.32
C SER A 2 17.62 35.73 -1.66
N TYR A 3 16.58 35.58 -0.82
CA TYR A 3 15.66 36.62 -0.30
C TYR A 3 14.66 37.26 -1.29
N LEU A 4 13.49 37.80 -0.93
CA LEU A 4 12.61 37.90 0.25
C LEU A 4 11.43 38.76 -0.22
N ILE A 5 10.20 38.44 0.17
CA ILE A 5 9.19 39.43 0.61
C ILE A 5 8.40 38.67 1.70
N HIS A 6 8.84 38.65 2.95
CA HIS A 6 8.70 39.69 3.99
C HIS A 6 7.25 40.15 4.23
N SER A 7 6.62 39.47 5.19
CA SER A 7 5.95 40.01 6.39
C SER A 7 4.95 41.20 6.32
N SER A 8 3.73 40.90 6.82
CA SER A 8 2.86 41.72 7.70
C SER A 8 1.96 42.80 7.03
N PRO A 9 0.86 43.30 7.64
CA PRO A 9 0.26 43.05 8.97
C PRO A 9 -1.27 42.78 8.97
N SER A 10 -1.81 42.48 10.16
CA SER A 10 -3.24 42.40 10.50
C SER A 10 -4.04 43.64 10.10
N THR A 11 -5.23 43.43 9.52
CA THR A 11 -6.35 44.38 9.57
C THR A 11 -7.65 43.61 9.79
N ASP A 12 -8.23 43.78 10.96
CA ASP A 12 -9.61 43.42 11.26
C ASP A 12 -10.56 44.28 10.42
N ILE A 13 -11.28 43.67 9.48
CA ILE A 13 -12.58 44.18 9.02
C ILE A 13 -13.56 43.01 8.98
N GLU A 14 -14.36 42.98 10.04
CA GLU A 14 -15.70 42.42 10.10
C GLU A 14 -16.48 42.73 8.80
N ASN A 15 -16.74 41.71 7.98
CA ASN A 15 -17.88 41.77 7.07
C ASN A 15 -18.59 40.43 6.99
N ASN A 16 -19.77 40.43 7.59
CA ASN A 16 -20.74 39.38 7.60
C ASN A 16 -21.21 39.08 6.17
N THR A 17 -20.65 38.05 5.54
CA THR A 17 -21.28 37.40 4.38
C THR A 17 -20.84 35.95 4.30
N MET A 18 -21.49 35.12 5.12
CA MET A 18 -21.40 33.67 5.06
C MET A 18 -21.78 33.19 3.64
N PRO A 19 -20.95 32.36 2.98
CA PRO A 19 -21.36 31.74 1.73
C PRO A 19 -22.49 30.77 2.08
N THR A 20 -23.67 31.00 1.50
CA THR A 20 -24.81 30.08 1.63
C THR A 20 -24.46 28.79 0.89
N ILE A 21 -23.82 27.84 1.58
CA ILE A 21 -23.80 26.45 1.16
C ILE A 21 -25.21 25.91 1.38
N ARG A 22 -25.96 25.69 0.29
CA ARG A 22 -27.25 25.00 0.37
C ARG A 22 -26.98 23.52 0.68
N LEU A 23 -26.99 23.17 1.97
CA LEU A 23 -27.16 21.78 2.40
C LEU A 23 -28.56 21.31 1.99
N PRO A 24 -28.72 20.04 1.57
CA PRO A 24 -30.04 19.41 1.42
C PRO A 24 -30.80 19.42 2.76
N PRO A 25 -32.14 19.40 2.74
CA PRO A 25 -32.95 19.59 3.94
C PRO A 25 -32.66 18.52 4.99
N THR A 26 -32.26 18.98 6.18
CA THR A 26 -32.18 18.17 7.39
C THR A 26 -33.58 17.67 7.77
N PRO A 27 -33.81 16.35 7.90
CA PRO A 27 -34.99 15.86 8.58
C PRO A 27 -34.90 16.20 10.07
N ALA A 28 -36.02 16.66 10.61
CA ALA A 28 -36.19 17.11 11.98
C ALA A 28 -35.74 16.10 13.03
N SER A 29 -35.17 16.66 14.09
CA SER A 29 -34.88 16.07 15.38
C SER A 29 -36.09 15.31 15.94
N ASN A 30 -36.08 13.99 15.85
CA ASN A 30 -36.91 13.11 16.66
C ASN A 30 -35.95 12.17 17.39
N SER A 31 -35.99 12.22 18.72
CA SER A 31 -35.21 11.43 19.64
C SER A 31 -35.11 9.95 19.23
N SER A 32 -33.99 9.60 18.62
CA SER A 32 -33.43 8.26 18.61
C SER A 32 -31.94 8.46 18.81
N LEU A 33 -31.38 7.79 19.80
CA LEU A 33 -29.94 7.69 20.00
C LEU A 33 -29.35 7.31 18.63
N GLU A 34 -28.72 8.25 17.92
CA GLU A 34 -27.82 7.93 16.82
C GLU A 34 -26.82 6.95 17.44
N PRO A 35 -26.87 5.65 17.11
CA PRO A 35 -25.99 4.70 17.75
C PRO A 35 -24.59 5.13 17.36
N THR A 36 -23.77 5.52 18.33
CA THR A 36 -22.34 5.68 18.16
C THR A 36 -21.77 4.29 17.85
N GLY A 37 -21.95 3.82 16.62
CA GLY A 37 -21.70 2.44 16.23
C GLY A 37 -22.31 2.08 14.87
N CYS A 38 -21.41 1.80 13.91
CA CYS A 38 -21.60 1.07 12.67
C CYS A 38 -22.75 1.51 11.72
N PRO A 39 -22.45 2.11 10.55
CA PRO A 39 -23.48 2.35 9.54
C PRO A 39 -24.10 1.01 9.07
N PRO A 40 -25.44 0.93 8.89
CA PRO A 40 -26.16 -0.30 8.54
C PRO A 40 -25.80 -0.87 7.16
N THR A 41 -25.03 -0.14 6.35
CA THR A 41 -24.54 -0.56 5.04
C THR A 41 -23.34 -1.51 5.11
N GLN A 42 -22.73 -1.71 6.28
CA GLN A 42 -21.47 -2.45 6.43
C GLN A 42 -21.56 -3.49 7.55
N SER A 43 -21.98 -4.71 7.20
CA SER A 43 -22.21 -5.83 8.14
C SER A 43 -20.95 -6.27 8.91
N TRP A 44 -19.75 -6.01 8.38
CA TRP A 44 -18.48 -6.35 9.01
C TRP A 44 -18.18 -5.58 10.29
N CYS A 45 -18.84 -4.43 10.49
CA CYS A 45 -18.59 -3.55 11.63
C CYS A 45 -19.04 -4.18 12.96
N MET A 46 -20.05 -5.07 12.94
CA MET A 46 -20.54 -5.80 14.13
C MET A 46 -19.57 -6.87 14.64
N TYR A 47 -18.59 -7.31 13.84
CA TYR A 47 -17.65 -8.38 14.19
C TYR A 47 -16.18 -7.92 14.19
N THR A 48 -15.95 -6.61 14.11
CA THR A 48 -14.60 -6.04 14.07
C THR A 48 -14.08 -5.86 15.49
N PRO A 49 -13.06 -6.64 15.90
CA PRO A 49 -12.44 -6.44 17.20
C PRO A 49 -11.61 -5.15 17.19
N VAL A 50 -11.43 -4.58 18.37
CA VAL A 50 -10.54 -3.43 18.60
C VAL A 50 -9.14 -3.77 18.08
N ILE A 51 -8.60 -2.92 17.20
CA ILE A 51 -7.27 -3.09 16.64
C ILE A 51 -6.25 -2.86 17.75
N HIS A 52 -5.44 -3.88 18.06
CA HIS A 52 -4.36 -3.74 19.04
C HIS A 52 -3.24 -2.85 18.49
N LEU A 53 -2.89 -1.81 19.24
CA LEU A 53 -1.79 -0.89 18.91
C LEU A 53 -0.48 -1.64 18.62
N ALA A 54 -0.22 -2.73 19.34
CA ALA A 54 0.97 -3.56 19.14
C ALA A 54 1.06 -4.14 17.72
N GLN A 55 -0.05 -4.64 17.16
CA GLN A 55 -0.07 -5.21 15.81
C GLN A 55 0.16 -4.16 14.72
N TYR A 56 -0.33 -2.94 14.95
CA TYR A 56 -0.09 -1.81 14.06
C TYR A 56 1.39 -1.46 14.03
N ILE A 57 2.03 -1.29 15.19
CA ILE A 57 3.46 -0.95 15.29
C ILE A 57 4.34 -2.07 14.69
N THR A 58 4.03 -3.34 14.97
CA THR A 58 4.79 -4.46 14.38
C THR A 58 4.72 -4.46 12.86
N THR A 59 3.54 -4.20 12.28
CA THR A 59 3.37 -4.16 10.83
C THR A 59 4.10 -2.97 10.21
N ASP A 60 4.06 -1.80 10.87
CA ASP A 60 4.76 -0.60 10.41
C ASP A 60 6.28 -0.83 10.32
N ILE A 61 6.88 -1.42 11.36
CA ILE A 61 8.30 -1.79 11.36
C ILE A 61 8.59 -2.83 10.26
N LEU A 62 7.73 -3.83 10.10
CA LEU A 62 7.93 -4.90 9.12
C LEU A 62 7.86 -4.36 7.69
N ILE A 63 6.94 -3.45 7.38
CA ILE A 63 6.88 -2.77 6.08
C ILE A 63 8.07 -1.83 5.90
N GLY A 64 8.45 -1.09 6.94
CA GLY A 64 9.60 -0.18 6.93
C GLY A 64 10.91 -0.88 6.58
N VAL A 65 11.12 -2.10 7.10
CA VAL A 65 12.31 -2.92 6.77
C VAL A 65 12.10 -3.71 5.47
N GLY A 66 10.89 -4.16 5.18
CA GLY A 66 10.59 -4.96 3.99
C GLY A 66 10.81 -4.20 2.68
N TYR A 67 10.42 -2.93 2.63
CA TYR A 67 10.55 -2.12 1.42
C TYR A 67 12.00 -1.98 0.90
N PRO A 68 13.00 -1.60 1.72
CA PRO A 68 14.39 -1.59 1.27
C PRO A 68 14.92 -2.99 0.95
N THR A 69 14.54 -4.03 1.69
CA THR A 69 14.95 -5.41 1.40
C THR A 69 14.46 -5.87 0.02
N CYS A 70 13.21 -5.60 -0.33
CA CYS A 70 12.66 -5.92 -1.65
C CYS A 70 13.41 -5.20 -2.79
N ASN A 71 13.77 -3.93 -2.57
CA ASN A 71 14.57 -3.18 -3.54
C ASN A 71 15.94 -3.84 -3.74
N VAL A 72 16.70 -4.09 -2.65
CA VAL A 72 18.02 -4.71 -2.73
C VAL A 72 17.97 -6.10 -3.36
N MET A 73 16.98 -6.91 -2.99
CA MET A 73 16.80 -8.26 -3.52
C MET A 73 16.48 -8.26 -5.01
N SER A 74 15.62 -7.34 -5.46
CA SER A 74 15.34 -7.14 -6.87
C SER A 74 16.62 -6.80 -7.62
N TYR A 75 17.34 -5.75 -7.19
CA TYR A 75 18.61 -5.36 -7.81
C TYR A 75 19.63 -6.50 -7.87
N THR A 76 19.73 -7.31 -6.80
CA THR A 76 20.63 -8.47 -6.74
C THR A 76 20.26 -9.52 -7.81
N LEU A 77 18.96 -9.81 -7.96
CA LEU A 77 18.46 -10.78 -8.92
C LEU A 77 18.67 -10.30 -10.35
N TYR A 78 18.45 -9.00 -10.62
CA TYR A 78 18.75 -8.41 -11.93
C TYR A 78 20.23 -8.45 -12.26
N SER A 79 21.13 -8.15 -11.32
CA SER A 79 22.58 -8.22 -11.56
C SER A 79 23.09 -9.64 -11.81
N LYS A 80 22.42 -10.67 -11.28
CA LYS A 80 22.75 -12.08 -11.54
C LYS A 80 22.17 -12.60 -12.86
N ILE A 81 21.02 -12.07 -13.28
CA ILE A 81 20.32 -12.53 -14.50
C ILE A 81 20.72 -11.74 -15.74
N LEU A 82 21.16 -10.48 -15.59
CA LEU A 82 21.75 -9.64 -16.63
C LEU A 82 23.28 -9.73 -16.56
N GLY A 83 23.86 -10.68 -17.28
CA GLY A 83 25.15 -10.42 -17.94
C GLY A 83 25.03 -9.29 -18.98
N PRO A 84 26.05 -8.98 -19.81
CA PRO A 84 26.14 -7.79 -20.69
C PRO A 84 25.15 -7.74 -21.87
N LYS A 85 23.84 -7.78 -21.59
CA LYS A 85 22.73 -7.75 -22.56
C LYS A 85 21.56 -6.89 -22.02
N PRO A 86 20.64 -6.42 -22.89
CA PRO A 86 20.09 -5.05 -22.85
C PRO A 86 19.41 -4.68 -21.52
N GLN A 87 20.10 -3.84 -20.75
CA GLN A 87 19.78 -3.47 -19.36
C GLN A 87 18.51 -2.62 -19.23
N GLY A 88 18.14 -1.89 -20.28
CA GLY A 88 16.98 -0.98 -20.27
C GLY A 88 15.61 -1.68 -20.27
N VAL A 89 15.47 -2.83 -20.95
CA VAL A 89 14.17 -3.50 -21.08
C VAL A 89 13.72 -4.13 -19.77
N TYR A 90 14.66 -4.77 -19.05
CA TYR A 90 14.36 -5.42 -17.77
C TYR A 90 14.04 -4.41 -16.66
N MET A 91 14.77 -3.28 -16.62
CA MET A 91 14.44 -2.17 -15.72
C MET A 91 13.07 -1.57 -16.06
N GLY A 92 12.73 -1.45 -17.35
CA GLY A 92 11.40 -0.99 -17.79
C GLY A 92 10.26 -1.89 -17.29
N TRP A 93 10.39 -3.22 -17.45
CA TRP A 93 9.39 -4.17 -16.94
C TRP A 93 9.25 -4.14 -15.42
N LEU A 94 10.36 -3.97 -14.71
CA LEU A 94 10.34 -3.76 -13.26
C LEU A 94 9.56 -2.52 -12.85
N THR A 95 9.86 -1.38 -13.49
CA THR A 95 9.21 -0.12 -13.16
C THR A 95 7.71 -0.17 -13.52
N ALA A 96 7.36 -0.77 -14.65
CA ALA A 96 5.97 -0.96 -15.06
C ALA A 96 5.20 -1.83 -14.05
N SER A 97 5.77 -2.97 -13.64
CA SER A 97 5.14 -3.86 -12.65
C SER A 97 5.03 -3.20 -11.27
N GLY A 98 6.04 -2.47 -10.81
CA GLY A 98 5.99 -1.71 -9.56
C GLY A 98 4.90 -0.63 -9.57
N SER A 99 4.70 0.05 -10.70
CA SER A 99 3.64 1.05 -10.86
C SER A 99 2.26 0.38 -10.86
N GLY A 100 2.10 -0.74 -11.56
CA GLY A 100 0.87 -1.53 -11.55
C GLY A 100 0.51 -2.03 -10.15
N ALA A 101 1.49 -2.51 -9.38
CA ALA A 101 1.27 -2.93 -8.00
C ALA A 101 0.78 -1.78 -7.10
N ARG A 102 1.29 -0.55 -7.27
CA ARG A 102 0.82 0.62 -6.52
C ARG A 102 -0.59 1.05 -6.88
N THR A 103 -1.02 0.85 -8.13
CA THR A 103 -2.39 1.13 -8.56
C THR A 103 -3.36 0.02 -8.13
N LEU A 104 -2.98 -1.24 -8.31
CA LEU A 104 -3.82 -2.40 -8.00
C LEU A 104 -3.95 -2.66 -6.50
N GLY A 105 -2.95 -2.31 -5.69
CA GLY A 105 -2.94 -2.52 -4.25
C GLY A 105 -4.18 -1.94 -3.58
N PRO A 106 -4.43 -0.61 -3.66
CA PRO A 106 -5.60 0.02 -3.06
C PRO A 106 -6.92 -0.49 -3.64
N VAL A 107 -7.01 -0.70 -4.96
CA VAL A 107 -8.25 -1.11 -5.63
C VAL A 107 -8.69 -2.50 -5.17
N PHE A 108 -7.74 -3.45 -5.15
CA PHE A 108 -8.01 -4.81 -4.70
C PHE A 108 -8.38 -4.83 -3.21
N VAL A 109 -7.60 -4.13 -2.38
CA VAL A 109 -7.88 -3.98 -0.95
C VAL A 109 -9.29 -3.42 -0.74
N SER A 110 -9.64 -2.30 -1.36
CA SER A 110 -10.96 -1.67 -1.20
C SER A 110 -12.11 -2.62 -1.53
N HIS A 111 -12.01 -3.41 -2.60
CA HIS A 111 -13.06 -4.35 -3.00
C HIS A 111 -13.24 -5.51 -2.02
N PHE A 112 -12.15 -6.04 -1.46
CA PHE A 112 -12.23 -7.12 -0.47
C PHE A 112 -12.67 -6.62 0.91
N TYR A 113 -12.27 -5.40 1.27
CA TYR A 113 -12.67 -4.77 2.53
C TYR A 113 -14.17 -4.50 2.59
N THR A 114 -14.82 -4.06 1.51
CA THR A 114 -16.26 -3.80 1.48
C THR A 114 -17.12 -5.06 1.63
N HIS A 115 -16.67 -6.22 1.15
CA HIS A 115 -17.51 -7.42 1.08
C HIS A 115 -17.25 -8.43 2.22
N LEU A 116 -16.03 -8.56 2.75
CA LEU A 116 -15.67 -9.64 3.67
C LEU A 116 -15.07 -9.16 5.01
N GLY A 117 -14.87 -7.87 5.20
CA GLY A 117 -14.35 -7.29 6.44
C GLY A 117 -12.85 -7.54 6.70
N PRO A 118 -12.32 -7.01 7.83
CA PRO A 118 -10.87 -6.91 8.07
C PRO A 118 -10.15 -8.27 8.22
N ARG A 119 -10.85 -9.30 8.68
CA ARG A 119 -10.30 -10.62 9.02
C ARG A 119 -9.82 -11.36 7.77
N TRP A 120 -10.62 -11.26 6.72
CA TRP A 120 -10.31 -11.82 5.41
C TRP A 120 -9.20 -11.04 4.72
N ALA A 121 -9.15 -9.71 4.89
CA ALA A 121 -8.07 -8.90 4.35
C ALA A 121 -6.68 -9.35 4.86
N PHE A 122 -6.54 -9.63 6.16
CA PHE A 122 -5.28 -10.14 6.71
C PHE A 122 -4.89 -11.51 6.12
N SER A 123 -5.87 -12.41 5.94
CA SER A 123 -5.61 -13.72 5.32
C SER A 123 -5.15 -13.58 3.87
N VAL A 124 -5.80 -12.72 3.09
CA VAL A 124 -5.44 -12.46 1.70
C VAL A 124 -4.05 -11.83 1.59
N VAL A 125 -3.73 -10.83 2.42
CA VAL A 125 -2.39 -10.22 2.47
C VAL A 125 -1.32 -11.25 2.82
N CYS A 126 -1.56 -12.07 3.86
CA CYS A 126 -0.63 -13.12 4.26
C CYS A 126 -0.43 -14.16 3.15
N GLY A 127 -1.51 -14.55 2.46
CA GLY A 127 -1.47 -15.47 1.32
C GLY A 127 -0.66 -14.92 0.15
N ILE A 128 -0.84 -13.63 -0.19
CA ILE A 128 -0.07 -12.96 -1.26
C ILE A 128 1.41 -12.93 -0.90
N VAL A 129 1.76 -12.59 0.34
CA VAL A 129 3.15 -12.54 0.82
C VAL A 129 3.78 -13.93 0.78
N LEU A 130 3.10 -14.96 1.29
CA LEU A 130 3.58 -16.34 1.24
C LEU A 130 3.76 -16.83 -0.19
N GLY A 131 2.80 -16.55 -1.08
CA GLY A 131 2.90 -16.87 -2.50
C GLY A 131 4.11 -16.21 -3.16
N ALA A 132 4.36 -14.93 -2.87
CA ALA A 132 5.52 -14.21 -3.37
C ALA A 132 6.85 -14.83 -2.89
N ILE A 133 6.94 -15.19 -1.60
CA ILE A 133 8.12 -15.86 -1.02
C ILE A 133 8.34 -17.23 -1.69
N ILE A 134 7.29 -18.03 -1.87
CA ILE A 134 7.37 -19.35 -2.51
C ILE A 134 7.84 -19.21 -3.96
N LEU A 135 7.20 -18.34 -4.75
CA LEU A 135 7.58 -18.10 -6.15
C LEU A 135 9.04 -17.66 -6.27
N LEU A 136 9.46 -16.72 -5.42
CA LEU A 136 10.84 -16.25 -5.38
C LEU A 136 11.80 -17.38 -5.02
N SER A 137 11.49 -18.19 -4.01
CA SER A 137 12.33 -19.31 -3.59
C SER A 137 12.47 -20.39 -4.67
N ALA A 138 11.39 -20.68 -5.40
CA ALA A 138 11.39 -21.62 -6.51
C ALA A 138 12.24 -21.11 -7.68
N MET A 139 12.08 -19.84 -8.06
CA MET A 139 12.90 -19.20 -9.08
C MET A 139 14.38 -19.16 -8.68
N TYR A 140 14.67 -18.85 -7.42
CA TYR A 140 16.04 -18.81 -6.89
C TYR A 140 16.71 -20.19 -6.92
N LYS A 141 16.03 -21.25 -6.45
CA LYS A 141 16.56 -22.62 -6.55
C LYS A 141 16.86 -22.99 -8.00
N ARG A 142 15.92 -22.70 -8.91
CA ARG A 142 16.09 -22.96 -10.35
C ARG A 142 17.27 -22.19 -10.93
N LEU A 143 17.44 -20.92 -10.57
CA LEU A 143 18.53 -20.07 -11.05
C LEU A 143 19.90 -20.55 -10.55
N ILE A 144 20.02 -20.98 -9.29
CA ILE A 144 21.26 -21.56 -8.75
C ILE A 144 21.61 -22.85 -9.49
N THR A 145 20.65 -23.74 -9.72
CA THR A 145 20.88 -24.99 -10.45
C THR A 145 21.44 -24.72 -11.85
N PHE A 146 20.93 -23.70 -12.55
CA PHE A 146 21.48 -23.31 -13.86
C PHE A 146 22.85 -22.66 -13.77
N SER A 147 23.11 -21.81 -12.77
CA SER A 147 24.42 -21.17 -12.59
C SER A 147 25.53 -22.19 -12.36
N VAL A 148 25.26 -23.26 -11.60
CA VAL A 148 26.22 -24.36 -11.38
C VAL A 148 26.48 -25.12 -12.67
N HIS A 149 25.46 -25.30 -13.51
CA HIS A 149 25.62 -26.01 -14.78
C HIS A 149 26.36 -25.19 -15.84
N GLN A 150 26.11 -23.88 -15.92
CA GLN A 150 26.88 -22.98 -16.81
C GLN A 150 28.36 -22.91 -16.43
N GLY A 151 28.69 -22.87 -15.13
CA GLY A 151 30.09 -22.89 -14.70
C GLY A 151 30.86 -24.14 -15.13
N ARG A 152 30.17 -25.27 -15.33
CA ARG A 152 30.77 -26.56 -15.77
C ARG A 152 30.95 -26.70 -17.28
N MET A 153 30.32 -25.86 -18.09
CA MET A 153 30.45 -25.88 -19.56
C MET A 153 31.46 -24.85 -20.08
N GLY A 154 32.02 -24.02 -19.19
CA GLY A 154 33.02 -23.01 -19.51
C GLY A 154 34.46 -23.40 -19.16
N GLU A 155 34.68 -24.63 -18.70
CA GLU A 155 36.00 -25.27 -18.54
C GLU A 155 36.25 -26.28 -19.67
#